data_AF-A0AAN6LSE9-F1
#
_entry.id   AF-A0AAN6LSE9-F1
#
_cell.length_a   1.000
_cell.length_b   1.000
_cell.length_c   1.000
_cell.angle_alpha   90.00
_cell.angle_beta   90.00
_cell.angle_gamma   90.00
#
_symmetry.space_group_name_H-M   'P 1'
#
loop_
_entity.id
_entity.type
_entity.pdbx_description
1 polymer ?
#
loop_
_entity_poly.entity_id
_entity_poly.type
_entity_poly.pdbx_seq_one_letter_code
_entity_poly.pdbx_strand_id
1 'polypeptide(L)'
;MPSSSEMNVMQQRNDLQSAKVASFEQAYADALEKKVLPGYALIAGDKDGNILYSKAAGFTSLDKETAQPFTLDTICWIASMTKLLTSVACLQAVEAGLLTLDTPVETILPEIAKHGLIIDFDDAKNEGIYEQPTTKITLRMLLTHTSGHEYDWFSPLLLKWRRSRNESPTAGSTIEQKFSLPLVFEPGTGFSYGGGTDWAGKMLERVTGSSLEDFTRERVLKPLGITDISFFLTDRFDMRGRLATMSTHGDEGTVFADACAIRGDEFTGGDEEDVEFCGDGV
;
A
#
# COMPACT_ATOMS: atom_id res chain seq x y z
N MET A 1 -39.75 -17.09 -26.48
CA MET A 1 -39.19 -15.81 -26.97
C MET A 1 -39.67 -14.71 -26.03
N PRO A 2 -38.82 -13.75 -25.66
CA PRO A 2 -39.25 -12.64 -24.82
C PRO A 2 -40.35 -11.83 -25.51
N SER A 3 -41.27 -11.28 -24.72
CA SER A 3 -42.30 -10.36 -25.18
C SER A 3 -41.70 -9.06 -25.73
N SER A 4 -42.46 -8.34 -26.56
CA SER A 4 -42.04 -7.04 -27.10
C SER A 4 -41.70 -6.02 -26.01
N SER A 5 -42.40 -6.06 -24.87
CA SER A 5 -42.11 -5.24 -23.69
C SER A 5 -40.80 -5.62 -23.01
N GLU A 6 -40.49 -6.92 -22.89
CA GLU A 6 -39.24 -7.39 -22.28
C GLU A 6 -38.03 -7.07 -23.16
N MET A 7 -38.16 -7.18 -24.48
CA MET A 7 -37.10 -6.76 -25.42
C MET A 7 -36.83 -5.26 -25.35
N ASN A 8 -37.87 -4.42 -25.19
CA ASN A 8 -37.71 -2.97 -25.09
C ASN A 8 -37.02 -2.55 -23.78
N VAL A 9 -37.35 -3.20 -22.66
CA VAL A 9 -36.68 -2.95 -21.37
C VAL A 9 -35.22 -3.41 -21.40
N MET A 10 -34.91 -4.54 -22.06
CA MET A 10 -33.52 -4.98 -22.26
C MET A 10 -32.73 -4.00 -23.14
N GLN A 11 -33.31 -3.52 -24.23
CA GLN A 11 -32.66 -2.53 -25.10
C GLN A 11 -32.39 -1.22 -24.35
N GLN A 12 -33.37 -0.68 -23.63
CA GLN A 12 -33.18 0.55 -22.84
C GLN A 12 -32.11 0.40 -21.76
N ARG A 13 -32.01 -0.77 -21.11
CA ARG A 13 -30.93 -1.06 -20.15
C ARG A 13 -29.57 -1.10 -20.84
N ASN A 14 -29.47 -1.75 -21.99
CA ASN A 14 -28.23 -1.80 -22.77
C ASN A 14 -27.81 -0.40 -23.25
N ASP A 15 -28.75 0.43 -23.69
CA ASP A 15 -28.48 1.79 -24.14
C ASP A 15 -28.03 2.70 -22.98
N LEU A 16 -28.70 2.62 -21.81
CA LEU A 16 -28.30 3.32 -20.59
C LEU A 16 -26.92 2.90 -20.10
N GLN A 17 -26.62 1.61 -20.18
CA GLN A 17 -25.31 1.08 -19.81
C GLN A 17 -24.23 1.55 -20.79
N SER A 18 -24.52 1.54 -22.10
CA SER A 18 -23.63 2.06 -23.15
C SER A 18 -23.36 3.55 -22.99
N ALA A 19 -24.38 4.36 -22.70
CA ALA A 19 -24.24 5.80 -22.47
C ALA A 19 -23.43 6.10 -21.20
N LYS A 20 -23.61 5.34 -20.12
CA LYS A 20 -22.80 5.47 -18.89
C LYS A 20 -21.34 5.11 -19.15
N VAL A 21 -21.07 4.01 -19.87
CA VAL A 21 -19.70 3.63 -20.26
C VAL A 21 -19.05 4.74 -21.10
N ALA A 22 -19.76 5.30 -22.09
CA ALA A 22 -19.26 6.41 -22.89
C ALA A 22 -18.92 7.65 -22.03
N SER A 23 -19.76 8.00 -21.05
CA SER A 23 -19.49 9.12 -20.15
C SER A 23 -18.28 8.90 -19.23
N PHE A 24 -18.05 7.65 -18.81
CA PHE A 24 -16.92 7.26 -17.99
C PHE A 24 -15.61 7.29 -18.79
N GLU A 25 -15.60 6.71 -19.99
CA GLU A 25 -14.41 6.74 -20.84
C GLU A 25 -14.01 8.15 -21.26
N GLN A 26 -15.00 9.01 -21.52
CA GLN A 26 -14.74 10.42 -21.79
C GLN A 26 -14.09 11.11 -20.60
N ALA A 27 -14.51 10.84 -19.36
CA ALA A 27 -13.89 11.43 -18.18
C ALA A 27 -12.40 11.05 -18.06
N TYR A 28 -12.02 9.81 -18.39
CA TYR A 28 -10.62 9.39 -18.42
C TYR A 28 -9.85 9.96 -19.60
N ALA A 29 -10.47 10.11 -20.77
CA ALA A 29 -9.87 10.80 -21.92
C ALA A 29 -9.59 12.27 -21.58
N ASP A 30 -10.55 12.96 -20.98
CA ASP A 30 -10.41 14.34 -20.49
C ASP A 30 -9.30 14.44 -19.44
N ALA A 31 -9.19 13.47 -18.53
CA ALA A 31 -8.13 13.44 -17.53
C ALA A 31 -6.73 13.33 -18.15
N LEU A 32 -6.58 12.54 -19.22
CA LEU A 32 -5.33 12.48 -19.98
C LEU A 32 -5.05 13.80 -20.72
N GLU A 33 -6.05 14.38 -21.38
CA GLU A 33 -5.91 15.64 -22.11
C GLU A 33 -5.52 16.80 -21.17
N LYS A 34 -6.16 16.86 -20.01
CA LYS A 34 -5.87 17.84 -18.94
C LYS A 34 -4.62 17.50 -18.14
N LYS A 35 -3.95 16.38 -18.45
CA LYS A 35 -2.75 15.86 -17.75
C LYS A 35 -2.96 15.69 -16.25
N VAL A 36 -4.17 15.35 -15.85
CA VAL A 36 -4.52 14.93 -14.49
C VAL A 36 -3.94 13.54 -14.21
N LEU A 37 -3.75 12.71 -15.24
CA LEU A 37 -3.09 11.41 -15.12
C LEU A 37 -2.11 11.25 -16.29
N PRO A 38 -0.91 10.66 -16.09
CA PRO A 38 -0.02 10.32 -17.19
C PRO A 38 -0.58 9.16 -18.04
N GLY A 39 -1.15 8.15 -17.38
CA GLY A 39 -1.72 6.95 -17.97
C GLY A 39 -2.53 6.15 -16.96
N TYR A 40 -3.29 5.17 -17.45
CA TYR A 40 -4.12 4.31 -16.61
C TYR A 40 -4.32 2.92 -17.21
N ALA A 41 -4.69 1.98 -16.33
CA ALA A 41 -5.29 0.70 -16.68
C ALA A 41 -6.56 0.50 -15.82
N LEU A 42 -7.63 0.04 -16.47
CA LEU A 42 -8.94 -0.23 -15.87
C LEU A 42 -9.33 -1.66 -16.23
N ILE A 43 -9.71 -2.46 -15.24
CA ILE A 43 -10.13 -3.84 -15.42
C ILE A 43 -11.35 -4.10 -14.54
N ALA A 44 -12.39 -4.71 -15.10
CA ALA A 44 -13.51 -5.27 -14.36
C ALA A 44 -13.72 -6.72 -14.79
N GLY A 45 -13.82 -7.62 -13.80
CA GLY A 45 -14.09 -9.04 -14.02
C GLY A 45 -15.26 -9.54 -13.18
N ASP A 46 -15.77 -10.71 -13.53
CA ASP A 46 -16.78 -11.43 -12.74
C ASP A 46 -16.15 -12.53 -11.86
N LYS A 47 -17.01 -13.19 -11.06
CA LYS A 47 -16.61 -14.29 -10.17
C LYS A 47 -16.11 -15.54 -10.91
N ASP A 48 -16.42 -15.67 -12.20
CA ASP A 48 -16.07 -16.83 -13.03
C ASP A 48 -14.74 -16.60 -13.77
N GLY A 49 -14.12 -15.43 -13.57
CA GLY A 49 -12.84 -15.04 -14.15
C GLY A 49 -12.96 -14.39 -15.53
N ASN A 50 -14.17 -14.06 -16.00
CA ASN A 50 -14.33 -13.37 -17.27
C ASN A 50 -13.98 -11.88 -17.10
N ILE A 51 -13.16 -11.37 -18.01
CA ILE A 51 -12.91 -9.92 -18.11
C ILE A 51 -14.10 -9.30 -18.83
N LEU A 52 -14.89 -8.53 -18.08
CA LEU A 52 -16.08 -7.83 -18.59
C LEU A 52 -15.72 -6.51 -19.26
N TYR A 53 -14.64 -5.89 -18.79
CA TYR A 53 -14.12 -4.63 -19.31
C TYR A 53 -12.63 -4.55 -19.05
N SER A 54 -11.88 -4.08 -20.04
CA SER A 54 -10.48 -3.71 -19.87
C SER A 54 -10.11 -2.56 -20.80
N LYS A 55 -9.42 -1.56 -20.27
CA LYS A 55 -8.90 -0.45 -21.07
C LYS A 55 -7.61 0.08 -20.46
N ALA A 56 -6.64 0.40 -21.30
CA ALA A 56 -5.46 1.16 -20.91
C ALA A 56 -5.21 2.28 -21.91
N ALA A 57 -4.73 3.42 -21.43
CA ALA A 57 -4.40 4.57 -22.27
C ALA A 57 -3.42 5.51 -21.55
N GLY A 58 -2.84 6.43 -22.32
CA GLY A 58 -1.82 7.35 -21.83
C GLY A 58 -0.43 6.72 -21.84
N PHE A 59 0.45 7.21 -20.96
CA PHE A 59 1.86 6.89 -20.95
C PHE A 59 2.37 6.54 -19.55
N THR A 60 3.44 5.76 -19.49
CA THR A 60 4.10 5.34 -18.24
C THR A 60 4.87 6.45 -17.54
N SER A 61 5.10 7.59 -18.21
CA SER A 61 5.86 8.74 -17.72
C SER A 61 5.32 10.05 -18.30
N LEU A 62 5.51 11.14 -17.57
CA LEU A 62 5.27 12.51 -18.05
C LEU A 62 6.45 13.04 -18.89
N ASP A 63 7.64 12.46 -18.72
CA ASP A 63 8.80 12.75 -19.54
C ASP A 63 8.67 12.02 -20.88
N LYS A 64 8.68 12.80 -21.96
CA LYS A 64 8.49 12.31 -23.34
C LYS A 64 9.62 11.42 -23.82
N GLU A 65 10.82 11.53 -23.26
CA GLU A 65 11.96 10.72 -23.66
C GLU A 65 11.86 9.29 -23.09
N THR A 66 11.28 9.16 -21.91
CA THR A 66 11.12 7.88 -21.20
C THR A 66 9.70 7.30 -21.31
N ALA A 67 8.72 8.09 -21.74
CA ALA A 67 7.32 7.68 -21.90
C ALA A 67 7.14 6.52 -22.88
N GLN A 68 6.57 5.42 -22.38
CA GLN A 68 6.06 4.30 -23.17
C GLN A 68 4.52 4.27 -23.08
N PRO A 69 3.81 3.68 -24.05
CA PRO A 69 2.36 3.49 -23.93
C PRO A 69 2.00 2.75 -22.64
N PHE A 70 1.01 3.26 -21.91
CA PHE A 70 0.47 2.55 -20.75
C PHE A 70 -0.38 1.36 -21.23
N THR A 71 -0.13 0.17 -20.67
CA THR A 71 -0.80 -1.07 -21.05
C THR A 71 -1.38 -1.78 -19.83
N LEU A 72 -2.14 -2.85 -20.04
CA LEU A 72 -2.64 -3.69 -18.93
C LEU A 72 -1.49 -4.44 -18.22
N ASP A 73 -0.33 -4.57 -18.86
CA ASP A 73 0.86 -5.27 -18.34
C ASP A 73 1.93 -4.30 -17.81
N THR A 74 1.60 -3.01 -17.70
CA THR A 74 2.49 -2.00 -17.12
C THR A 74 2.72 -2.30 -15.65
N ILE A 75 3.99 -2.29 -15.22
CA ILE A 75 4.35 -2.50 -13.83
C ILE A 75 4.15 -1.20 -13.07
N CYS A 76 3.44 -1.27 -11.95
CA CYS A 76 3.10 -0.11 -11.13
C CYS A 76 3.54 -0.33 -9.68
N TRP A 77 3.92 0.76 -9.02
CA TRP A 77 3.98 0.77 -7.56
C TRP A 77 2.57 0.72 -6.99
N ILE A 78 2.18 -0.43 -6.42
CA ILE A 78 0.82 -0.65 -5.90
C ILE A 78 0.62 -0.14 -4.47
N ALA A 79 1.70 0.37 -3.83
CA ALA A 79 1.70 0.93 -2.49
C ALA A 79 0.88 0.09 -1.49
N SER A 80 -0.15 0.69 -0.89
CA SER A 80 -0.96 0.05 0.15
C SER A 80 -1.82 -1.12 -0.32
N MET A 81 -2.00 -1.33 -1.63
CA MET A 81 -2.67 -2.54 -2.15
C MET A 81 -1.91 -3.82 -1.76
N THR A 82 -0.60 -3.71 -1.50
CA THR A 82 0.24 -4.80 -0.97
C THR A 82 -0.34 -5.41 0.31
N LYS A 83 -1.07 -4.64 1.13
CA LYS A 83 -1.67 -5.12 2.38
C LYS A 83 -2.63 -6.29 2.16
N LEU A 84 -3.32 -6.33 1.01
CA LEU A 84 -4.19 -7.45 0.65
C LEU A 84 -3.37 -8.73 0.45
N LEU A 85 -2.25 -8.66 -0.28
CA LEU A 85 -1.37 -9.81 -0.51
C LEU A 85 -0.80 -10.34 0.80
N THR A 86 -0.29 -9.45 1.67
CA THR A 86 0.21 -9.82 3.00
C THR A 86 -0.89 -10.44 3.87
N SER A 87 -2.11 -9.90 3.83
CA SER A 87 -3.25 -10.43 4.58
C SER A 87 -3.61 -11.84 4.11
N VAL A 88 -3.68 -12.08 2.80
CA VAL A 88 -3.94 -13.42 2.24
C VAL A 88 -2.84 -14.39 2.63
N ALA A 89 -1.56 -14.00 2.53
CA ALA A 89 -0.43 -14.83 2.92
C ALA A 89 -0.49 -15.21 4.42
N CYS A 90 -0.78 -14.26 5.29
CA CYS A 90 -0.96 -14.51 6.73
C CYS A 90 -2.15 -15.45 7.00
N LEU A 91 -3.28 -15.24 6.32
CA LEU A 91 -4.47 -16.09 6.48
C LEU A 91 -4.23 -17.52 5.97
N GLN A 92 -3.47 -17.70 4.88
CA GLN A 92 -3.05 -19.04 4.44
C GLN A 92 -2.12 -19.72 5.45
N ALA A 93 -1.27 -18.97 6.14
CA ALA A 93 -0.48 -19.51 7.25
C ALA A 93 -1.33 -19.86 8.48
N VAL A 94 -2.42 -19.13 8.72
CA VAL A 94 -3.44 -19.51 9.72
C VAL A 94 -4.16 -20.80 9.33
N GLU A 95 -4.59 -20.93 8.07
CA GLU A 95 -5.21 -22.17 7.55
C GLU A 95 -4.27 -23.38 7.65
N ALA A 96 -2.97 -23.17 7.47
CA ALA A 96 -1.94 -24.19 7.63
C ALA A 96 -1.59 -24.50 9.10
N GLY A 97 -2.19 -23.80 10.07
CA GLY A 97 -1.93 -23.97 11.50
C GLY A 97 -0.56 -23.44 11.97
N LEU A 98 0.11 -22.61 11.16
CA LEU A 98 1.39 -22.00 11.49
C LEU A 98 1.21 -20.74 12.35
N LEU A 99 0.14 -19.99 12.07
CA LEU A 99 -0.26 -18.80 12.81
C LEU A 99 -1.65 -19.00 13.41
N THR A 100 -2.01 -18.18 14.39
CA THR A 100 -3.40 -18.00 14.81
C THR A 100 -3.75 -16.52 14.77
N LEU A 101 -5.04 -16.22 14.67
CA LEU A 101 -5.50 -14.83 14.65
C LEU A 101 -5.41 -14.15 16.03
N ASP A 102 -5.51 -14.92 17.12
CA ASP A 102 -5.80 -14.40 18.45
C ASP A 102 -4.73 -14.73 19.51
N THR A 103 -3.66 -15.44 19.14
CA THR A 103 -2.49 -15.62 20.04
C THR A 103 -1.70 -14.31 20.13
N PRO A 104 -1.21 -13.93 21.33
CA PRO A 104 -0.31 -12.79 21.50
C PRO A 104 0.91 -12.85 20.58
N VAL A 105 1.08 -11.80 19.77
CA VAL A 105 2.15 -11.74 18.76
C VAL A 105 3.53 -11.54 19.39
N GLU A 106 3.61 -11.06 20.63
CA GLU A 106 4.86 -10.77 21.35
C GLU A 106 5.71 -12.04 21.59
N THR A 107 5.10 -13.22 21.49
CA THR A 107 5.82 -14.50 21.52
C THR A 107 6.73 -14.71 20.30
N ILE A 108 6.41 -14.06 19.18
CA ILE A 108 7.14 -14.11 17.90
C ILE A 108 7.84 -12.78 17.62
N LEU A 109 7.21 -11.66 18.02
CA LEU A 109 7.64 -10.28 17.81
C LEU A 109 7.80 -9.55 19.17
N PRO A 110 8.77 -9.92 20.01
CA PRO A 110 8.92 -9.33 21.34
C PRO A 110 9.15 -7.81 21.32
N GLU A 111 9.65 -7.27 20.21
CA GLU A 111 9.96 -5.86 20.06
C GLU A 111 8.79 -4.97 19.62
N ILE A 112 7.65 -5.56 19.22
CA ILE A 112 6.55 -4.85 18.52
C ILE A 112 5.97 -3.69 19.34
N ALA A 113 5.91 -3.82 20.66
CA ALA A 113 5.38 -2.82 21.57
C ALA A 113 6.44 -2.34 22.58
N LYS A 114 7.73 -2.39 22.22
CA LYS A 114 8.85 -2.14 23.15
C LYS A 114 8.83 -0.76 23.81
N HIS A 115 8.18 0.22 23.19
CA HIS A 115 8.06 1.59 23.70
C HIS A 115 6.78 1.83 24.53
N GLY A 116 5.84 0.87 24.58
CA GLY A 116 4.55 1.03 25.24
C GLY A 116 3.59 1.94 24.48
N LEU A 117 2.60 2.47 25.21
CA LEU A 117 1.58 3.39 24.71
C LEU A 117 2.01 4.83 25.01
N ILE A 118 2.23 5.65 23.99
CA ILE A 118 2.47 7.09 24.19
C ILE A 118 1.13 7.80 24.40
N ILE A 119 0.95 8.44 25.56
CA ILE A 119 -0.28 9.14 25.93
C ILE A 119 -0.18 10.66 25.80
N ASP A 120 1.05 11.19 25.88
CA ASP A 120 1.33 12.63 25.79
C ASP A 120 2.84 12.86 25.52
N PHE A 121 3.25 14.12 25.40
CA PHE A 121 4.64 14.53 25.17
C PHE A 121 5.01 15.74 26.04
N ASP A 122 6.08 15.61 26.84
CA ASP A 122 6.64 16.70 27.63
C ASP A 122 7.57 17.55 26.77
N ASP A 123 7.05 18.67 26.25
CA ASP A 123 7.82 19.59 25.39
C ASP A 123 9.01 20.25 26.14
N ALA A 124 8.96 20.36 27.47
CA ALA A 124 10.05 20.97 28.25
C ALA A 124 11.24 20.00 28.42
N LYS A 125 10.96 18.70 28.52
CA LYS A 125 12.00 17.65 28.58
C LYS A 125 12.35 17.08 27.21
N ASN A 126 11.55 17.37 26.19
CA ASN A 126 11.65 16.74 24.87
C ASN A 126 11.51 15.21 24.96
N GLU A 127 10.54 14.73 25.74
CA GLU A 127 10.36 13.30 26.03
C GLU A 127 8.88 12.88 25.94
N GLY A 128 8.61 11.67 25.43
CA GLY A 128 7.27 11.08 25.44
C GLY A 128 6.84 10.62 26.84
N ILE A 129 5.54 10.70 27.12
CA ILE A 129 4.91 10.19 28.34
C ILE A 129 4.19 8.90 27.98
N TYR A 130 4.48 7.82 28.71
CA TYR A 130 4.04 6.48 28.35
C TYR A 130 3.23 5.78 29.43
N GLU A 131 2.34 4.91 28.98
CA GLU A 131 1.67 3.88 29.77
C GLU A 131 2.01 2.48 29.24
N GLN A 132 1.75 1.46 30.05
CA GLN A 132 1.87 0.07 29.62
C GLN A 132 0.53 -0.38 29.05
N PRO A 133 0.49 -0.88 27.80
CA PRO A 133 -0.75 -1.42 27.24
C PRO A 133 -1.19 -2.64 28.06
N THR A 134 -2.48 -2.73 28.36
CA THR A 134 -3.05 -3.83 29.15
C THR A 134 -3.44 -5.03 28.29
N THR A 135 -3.74 -4.78 27.02
CA THR A 135 -4.19 -5.73 26.02
C THR A 135 -3.01 -6.16 25.16
N LYS A 136 -2.88 -7.47 24.95
CA LYS A 136 -1.86 -8.04 24.07
C LYS A 136 -2.25 -7.88 22.62
N ILE A 137 -1.27 -7.61 21.78
CA ILE A 137 -1.50 -7.44 20.34
C ILE A 137 -1.70 -8.82 19.71
N THR A 138 -2.64 -8.92 18.78
CA THR A 138 -2.95 -10.15 18.05
C THR A 138 -2.78 -9.95 16.55
N LEU A 139 -2.57 -11.03 15.79
CA LEU A 139 -2.50 -10.96 14.32
C LEU A 139 -3.78 -10.35 13.74
N ARG A 140 -4.95 -10.67 14.32
CA ARG A 140 -6.23 -10.04 13.96
C ARG A 140 -6.12 -8.52 14.02
N MET A 141 -5.62 -7.97 15.13
CA MET A 141 -5.48 -6.52 15.33
C MET A 141 -4.48 -5.88 14.35
N LEU A 142 -3.41 -6.61 13.99
CA LEU A 142 -2.45 -6.17 12.98
C LEU A 142 -3.10 -6.04 11.60
N LEU A 143 -3.90 -7.04 11.20
CA LEU A 143 -4.58 -7.08 9.91
C LEU A 143 -5.79 -6.13 9.84
N THR A 144 -6.37 -5.74 10.98
CA THR A 144 -7.53 -4.84 11.06
C THR A 144 -7.19 -3.41 11.47
N HIS A 145 -5.91 -3.04 11.57
CA HIS A 145 -5.49 -1.69 11.97
C HIS A 145 -6.01 -1.26 13.36
N THR A 146 -6.15 -2.21 14.28
CA THR A 146 -6.63 -1.98 15.65
C THR A 146 -5.58 -2.31 16.71
N SER A 147 -4.30 -2.44 16.31
CA SER A 147 -3.20 -2.82 17.21
C SER A 147 -2.59 -1.67 18.01
N GLY A 148 -3.02 -0.43 17.78
CA GLY A 148 -2.41 0.77 18.37
C GLY A 148 -1.29 1.38 17.54
N HIS A 149 -0.81 0.70 16.49
CA HIS A 149 0.20 1.24 15.58
C HIS A 149 -0.39 2.25 14.60
N GLU A 150 0.29 3.39 14.45
CA GLU A 150 -0.02 4.45 13.51
C GLU A 150 1.25 4.79 12.72
N TYR A 151 1.11 5.25 11.47
CA TYR A 151 2.26 5.75 10.72
C TYR A 151 2.69 7.13 11.25
N ASP A 152 4.00 7.32 11.40
CA ASP A 152 4.54 8.54 12.03
C ASP A 152 4.28 9.80 11.21
N TRP A 153 4.33 9.73 9.87
CA TRP A 153 4.25 10.89 8.98
C TRP A 153 2.91 11.66 8.99
N PHE A 154 1.84 11.15 9.61
CA PHE A 154 0.60 11.92 9.82
C PHE A 154 0.16 11.97 11.29
N SER A 155 0.99 11.47 12.21
CA SER A 155 0.71 11.47 13.64
C SER A 155 1.48 12.59 14.33
N PRO A 156 0.83 13.67 14.80
CA PRO A 156 1.54 14.77 15.46
C PRO A 156 2.37 14.32 16.66
N LEU A 157 1.88 13.32 17.39
CA LEU A 157 2.54 12.77 18.57
C LEU A 157 3.78 11.93 18.19
N LEU A 158 3.68 11.08 17.16
CA LEU A 158 4.83 10.30 16.69
C LEU A 158 5.85 11.17 15.94
N LEU A 159 5.43 12.24 15.26
CA LEU A 159 6.35 13.24 14.70
C LEU A 159 7.17 13.93 15.79
N LYS A 160 6.55 14.33 16.92
CA LYS A 160 7.30 14.83 18.08
C LYS A 160 8.27 13.77 18.62
N TRP A 161 7.81 12.53 18.74
CA TRP A 161 8.63 11.40 19.20
C TRP A 161 9.87 11.14 18.32
N ARG A 162 9.71 11.17 16.99
CA ARG A 162 10.82 11.05 16.01
C ARG A 162 11.78 12.23 16.11
N ARG A 163 11.26 13.47 16.12
CA ARG A 163 12.09 14.69 16.26
C ARG A 163 12.90 14.71 17.54
N SER A 164 12.35 14.21 18.66
CA SER A 164 13.09 14.12 19.93
C SER A 164 14.33 13.22 19.89
N ARG A 165 14.39 12.35 18.88
CA ARG A 165 15.50 11.41 18.63
C ARG A 165 16.36 11.80 17.43
N ASN A 166 16.12 12.99 16.86
CA ASN A 166 16.73 13.43 15.60
C ASN A 166 16.49 12.45 14.45
N GLU A 167 15.31 11.82 14.42
CA GLU A 167 14.92 10.88 13.38
C GLU A 167 13.89 11.53 12.45
N SER A 168 14.02 11.27 11.15
CA SER A 168 12.98 11.56 10.17
C SER A 168 11.83 10.55 10.27
N PRO A 169 10.61 10.89 9.79
CA PRO A 169 9.55 9.90 9.60
C PRO A 169 10.06 8.71 8.78
N THR A 170 9.65 7.49 9.14
CA THR A 170 10.12 6.24 8.50
C THR A 170 11.63 5.98 8.56
N ALA A 171 12.35 6.61 9.49
CA ALA A 171 13.78 6.36 9.67
C ALA A 171 14.10 4.87 9.91
N GLY A 172 15.17 4.40 9.29
CA GLY A 172 15.65 3.02 9.36
C GLY A 172 15.57 2.26 8.04
N SER A 173 16.21 1.09 7.97
CA SER A 173 16.22 0.22 6.80
C SER A 173 15.37 -1.04 6.95
N THR A 174 15.00 -1.39 8.19
CA THR A 174 14.21 -2.60 8.53
C THR A 174 12.83 -2.25 9.06
N ILE A 175 11.88 -3.19 8.99
CA ILE A 175 10.54 -3.06 9.59
C ILE A 175 10.65 -2.68 11.07
N GLU A 176 11.57 -3.32 11.79
CA GLU A 176 11.79 -3.07 13.21
C GLU A 176 12.28 -1.65 13.49
N GLN A 177 13.09 -1.05 12.63
CA GLN A 177 13.54 0.33 12.80
C GLN A 177 12.46 1.34 12.37
N LYS A 178 11.76 1.05 11.27
CA LYS A 178 10.74 1.94 10.71
C LYS A 178 9.45 1.95 11.56
N PHE A 179 9.06 0.81 12.10
CA PHE A 179 7.72 0.59 12.66
C PHE A 179 7.68 0.10 14.11
N SER A 180 8.83 0.00 14.81
CA SER A 180 8.82 -0.07 16.28
C SER A 180 8.57 1.32 16.87
N LEU A 181 7.39 1.87 16.61
CA LEU A 181 6.92 3.13 17.16
C LEU A 181 6.15 2.85 18.47
N PRO A 182 6.02 3.82 19.38
CA PRO A 182 5.05 3.71 20.46
C PRO A 182 3.64 3.51 19.90
N LEU A 183 2.81 2.75 20.60
CA LEU A 183 1.39 2.67 20.30
C LEU A 183 0.74 4.02 20.63
N VAL A 184 -0.26 4.43 19.85
CA VAL A 184 -0.99 5.71 20.07
C VAL A 184 -2.38 5.52 20.71
N PHE A 185 -2.83 4.27 20.83
CA PHE A 185 -4.01 3.88 21.61
C PHE A 185 -3.88 2.43 22.09
N GLU A 186 -4.69 2.06 23.08
CA GLU A 186 -4.75 0.72 23.64
C GLU A 186 -5.18 -0.32 22.57
N PRO A 187 -4.45 -1.44 22.38
CA PRO A 187 -4.81 -2.45 21.39
C PRO A 187 -6.27 -2.90 21.51
N GLY A 188 -7.00 -2.85 20.40
CA GLY A 188 -8.40 -3.25 20.30
C GLY A 188 -9.44 -2.17 20.65
N THR A 189 -9.04 -1.01 21.17
CA THR A 189 -10.01 0.05 21.57
C THR A 189 -10.23 1.11 20.51
N GLY A 190 -9.49 1.08 19.40
CA GLY A 190 -9.53 2.08 18.35
C GLY A 190 -9.05 1.55 17.01
N PHE A 191 -8.98 2.45 16.04
CA PHE A 191 -8.47 2.21 14.71
C PHE A 191 -7.48 3.32 14.36
N SER A 192 -6.30 2.94 13.87
CA SER A 192 -5.45 3.87 13.12
C SER A 192 -4.72 3.14 12.01
N TYR A 193 -4.57 3.84 10.89
CA TYR A 193 -3.81 3.36 9.76
C TYR A 193 -2.31 3.38 10.11
N GLY A 194 -1.61 2.27 9.93
CA GLY A 194 -0.26 2.14 10.45
C GLY A 194 0.44 0.86 10.03
N GLY A 195 1.65 0.65 10.58
CA GLY A 195 2.53 -0.47 10.27
C GLY A 195 2.07 -1.86 10.73
N GLY A 196 0.78 -2.03 11.05
CA GLY A 196 0.24 -3.33 11.50
C GLY A 196 0.45 -4.44 10.47
N THR A 197 0.17 -4.17 9.19
CA THR A 197 0.37 -5.16 8.13
C THR A 197 1.85 -5.45 7.85
N ASP A 198 2.73 -4.46 8.03
CA ASP A 198 4.18 -4.63 7.93
C ASP A 198 4.68 -5.60 9.01
N TRP A 199 4.21 -5.43 10.26
CA TRP A 199 4.45 -6.37 11.35
C TRP A 199 3.85 -7.77 11.10
N ALA A 200 2.66 -7.86 10.50
CA ALA A 200 2.07 -9.15 10.13
C ALA A 200 2.94 -9.92 9.12
N GLY A 201 3.48 -9.20 8.12
CA GLY A 201 4.48 -9.75 7.20
C GLY A 201 5.70 -10.27 7.94
N LYS A 202 6.26 -9.49 8.87
CA LYS A 202 7.40 -9.91 9.69
C LYS A 202 7.10 -11.14 10.56
N MET A 203 5.90 -11.22 11.12
CA MET A 203 5.43 -12.38 11.89
C MET A 203 5.43 -13.65 11.04
N LEU A 204 4.92 -13.55 9.81
CA LEU A 204 4.92 -14.65 8.84
C LEU A 204 6.34 -15.12 8.52
N GLU A 205 7.27 -14.19 8.27
CA GLU A 205 8.67 -14.53 7.99
C GLU A 205 9.32 -15.29 9.15
N ARG A 206 9.12 -14.84 10.39
CA ARG A 206 9.71 -15.49 11.57
C ARG A 206 9.19 -16.90 11.80
N VAL A 207 7.91 -17.15 11.55
CA VAL A 207 7.29 -18.45 11.80
C VAL A 207 7.60 -19.44 10.68
N THR A 208 7.70 -18.97 9.44
CA THR A 208 7.90 -19.84 8.27
C THR A 208 9.37 -20.01 7.88
N GLY A 209 10.24 -19.09 8.30
CA GLY A 209 11.63 -19.00 7.84
C GLY A 209 11.77 -18.59 6.37
N SER A 210 10.67 -18.27 5.68
CA SER A 210 10.65 -17.77 4.30
C SER A 210 10.52 -16.25 4.30
N SER A 211 11.05 -15.58 3.28
CA SER A 211 10.74 -14.16 3.07
C SER A 211 9.25 -13.97 2.73
N LEU A 212 8.70 -12.79 2.98
CA LEU A 212 7.32 -12.47 2.59
C LEU A 212 7.13 -12.58 1.06
N GLU A 213 8.16 -12.17 0.30
CA GLU A 213 8.24 -12.28 -1.16
C GLU A 213 8.15 -13.75 -1.61
N ASP A 214 8.97 -14.64 -1.05
CA ASP A 214 8.97 -16.06 -1.41
C ASP A 214 7.66 -16.75 -1.04
N PHE A 215 7.16 -16.49 0.18
CA PHE A 215 5.92 -17.09 0.63
C PHE A 215 4.74 -16.64 -0.23
N THR A 216 4.63 -15.34 -0.51
CA THR A 216 3.57 -14.77 -1.35
C THR A 216 3.66 -15.30 -2.76
N ARG A 217 4.87 -15.37 -3.35
CA ARG A 217 5.08 -15.96 -4.67
C ARG A 217 4.60 -17.40 -4.74
N GLU A 218 5.04 -18.26 -3.84
CA GLU A 218 4.74 -19.69 -3.91
C GLU A 218 3.30 -20.02 -3.54
N ARG A 219 2.71 -19.30 -2.57
CA ARG A 219 1.40 -19.65 -2.00
C ARG A 219 0.23 -18.84 -2.55
N VAL A 220 0.50 -17.66 -3.10
CA VAL A 220 -0.54 -16.74 -3.61
C VAL A 220 -0.40 -16.53 -5.12
N LEU A 221 0.77 -16.12 -5.61
CA LEU A 221 0.93 -15.67 -7.00
C LEU A 221 1.03 -16.82 -8.01
N LYS A 222 1.85 -17.83 -7.72
CA LYS A 222 2.09 -18.97 -8.62
C LYS A 222 0.83 -19.81 -8.89
N PRO A 223 -0.05 -20.10 -7.91
CA PRO A 223 -1.35 -20.74 -8.19
C PRO A 223 -2.25 -19.93 -9.14
N LEU A 224 -2.08 -18.61 -9.17
CA LEU A 224 -2.82 -17.70 -10.07
C LEU A 224 -2.10 -17.47 -11.41
N GLY A 225 -0.91 -18.05 -11.61
CA GLY A 225 -0.09 -17.83 -12.80
C GLY A 225 0.52 -16.43 -12.89
N ILE A 226 0.60 -15.70 -11.77
CA ILE A 226 1.13 -14.32 -11.74
C ILE A 226 2.65 -14.36 -11.59
N THR A 227 3.36 -13.73 -12.53
CA THR A 227 4.84 -13.61 -12.54
C THR A 227 5.33 -12.20 -12.25
N ASP A 228 4.45 -11.20 -12.37
CA ASP A 228 4.83 -9.79 -12.52
C ASP A 228 4.47 -8.96 -11.28
N ILE A 229 4.66 -9.54 -10.10
CA ILE A 229 4.59 -8.87 -8.80
C ILE A 229 5.86 -9.23 -8.03
N SER A 230 6.51 -8.22 -7.45
CA SER A 230 7.75 -8.38 -6.68
C SER A 230 7.89 -7.26 -5.65
N PHE A 231 8.40 -7.57 -4.45
CA PHE A 231 8.87 -6.59 -3.48
C PHE A 231 10.18 -5.91 -3.91
N PHE A 232 11.02 -6.61 -4.69
CA PHE A 232 12.34 -6.14 -5.10
C PHE A 232 12.47 -6.14 -6.62
N LEU A 233 12.67 -4.96 -7.21
CA LEU A 233 12.82 -4.83 -8.66
C LEU A 233 14.26 -5.01 -9.14
N THR A 234 15.26 -4.96 -8.24
CA THR A 234 16.69 -4.97 -8.57
C THR A 234 17.06 -6.05 -9.58
N ASP A 235 16.60 -7.28 -9.35
CA ASP A 235 16.88 -8.46 -10.19
C ASP A 235 15.77 -8.78 -11.22
N ARG A 236 14.73 -7.95 -11.33
CA ARG A 236 13.57 -8.14 -12.23
C ARG A 236 13.67 -7.25 -13.47
N PHE A 237 14.69 -7.47 -14.30
CA PHE A 237 14.93 -6.69 -15.52
C PHE A 237 13.72 -6.68 -16.48
N ASP A 238 12.98 -7.78 -16.54
CA ASP A 238 11.73 -7.94 -17.30
C ASP A 238 10.60 -7.01 -16.84
N MET A 239 10.54 -6.72 -15.53
CA MET A 239 9.59 -5.79 -14.93
C MET A 239 10.07 -4.34 -15.03
N ARG A 240 11.38 -4.10 -14.79
CA ARG A 240 11.97 -2.75 -14.83
C ARG A 240 11.72 -2.05 -16.16
N GLY A 241 11.81 -2.77 -17.29
CA GLY A 241 11.54 -2.22 -18.62
C GLY A 241 10.08 -1.81 -18.88
N ARG A 242 9.15 -2.20 -17.99
CA ARG A 242 7.72 -1.90 -18.07
C ARG A 242 7.22 -1.05 -16.89
N LEU A 243 8.13 -0.59 -16.03
CA LEU A 243 7.80 0.18 -14.84
C LEU A 243 7.30 1.58 -15.22
N ALA A 244 6.13 1.94 -14.72
CA ALA A 244 5.65 3.32 -14.74
C ALA A 244 6.37 4.15 -13.67
N THR A 245 6.73 5.38 -14.02
CA THR A 245 7.25 6.35 -13.06
C THR A 245 6.12 6.78 -12.12
N MET A 246 6.39 6.95 -10.83
CA MET A 246 5.41 7.59 -9.95
C MET A 246 5.31 9.07 -10.28
N SER A 247 4.10 9.58 -10.17
CA SER A 247 3.79 10.98 -10.36
C SER A 247 2.82 11.44 -9.29
N THR A 248 3.00 12.67 -8.81
CA THR A 248 2.22 13.25 -7.71
C THR A 248 1.48 14.49 -8.20
N HIS A 249 0.29 14.72 -7.64
CA HIS A 249 -0.48 15.93 -7.88
C HIS A 249 0.06 17.09 -7.03
N GLY A 250 0.30 18.23 -7.66
CA GLY A 250 0.48 19.51 -6.97
C GLY A 250 -0.85 20.21 -6.68
N ASP A 251 -0.76 21.31 -5.94
CA ASP A 251 -1.91 22.02 -5.35
C ASP A 251 -2.92 22.58 -6.37
N GLU A 252 -2.50 22.77 -7.63
CA GLU A 252 -3.35 23.25 -8.73
C GLU A 252 -3.79 22.14 -9.70
N GLY A 253 -3.67 20.87 -9.29
CA GLY A 253 -4.00 19.71 -10.14
C GLY A 253 -2.97 19.44 -11.25
N THR A 254 -1.86 20.15 -11.24
CA THR A 254 -0.66 19.85 -12.03
C THR A 254 -0.07 18.52 -11.56
N VAL A 255 0.45 17.71 -12.49
CA VAL A 255 1.10 16.45 -12.15
C VAL A 255 2.59 16.57 -12.43
N PHE A 256 3.41 16.15 -11.48
CA PHE A 256 4.86 16.14 -11.59
C PHE A 256 5.40 14.73 -11.34
N ALA A 257 6.55 14.40 -11.93
CA ALA A 257 7.24 13.16 -11.62
C ALA A 257 7.71 13.20 -10.16
N ASP A 258 7.47 12.11 -9.43
CA ASP A 258 7.93 12.00 -8.04
C ASP A 258 9.42 11.65 -8.05
N ALA A 259 10.26 12.59 -7.59
CA ALA A 259 11.71 12.44 -7.55
C ALA A 259 12.15 11.26 -6.67
N CYS A 260 11.35 10.90 -5.65
CA CYS A 260 11.65 9.80 -4.75
C CYS A 260 11.57 8.43 -5.45
N ALA A 261 10.77 8.32 -6.51
CA ALA A 261 10.59 7.09 -7.29
C ALA A 261 11.54 6.95 -8.48
N ILE A 262 12.33 7.98 -8.81
CA ILE A 262 13.30 7.97 -9.92
C ILE A 262 14.54 7.14 -9.56
N ARG A 263 14.82 6.92 -8.27
CA ARG A 263 15.88 6.01 -7.83
C ARG A 263 15.34 4.59 -7.78
N GLY A 264 15.46 3.88 -8.90
CA GLY A 264 15.07 2.47 -9.08
C GLY A 264 15.84 1.46 -8.23
N ASP A 265 16.38 1.87 -7.08
CA ASP A 265 17.08 1.05 -6.11
C ASP A 265 16.39 1.28 -4.76
N GLU A 266 15.57 0.30 -4.36
CA GLU A 266 15.11 0.05 -2.99
C GLU A 266 14.40 1.22 -2.25
N PHE A 267 13.33 0.91 -1.52
CA PHE A 267 12.84 1.77 -0.43
C PHE A 267 13.83 1.73 0.77
N THR A 268 15.14 1.77 0.49
CA THR A 268 16.24 1.91 1.43
C THR A 268 16.67 3.36 1.39
N GLY A 269 16.67 3.99 2.56
CA GLY A 269 17.25 5.32 2.74
C GLY A 269 18.67 5.33 2.17
N GLY A 270 18.89 6.23 1.22
CA GLY A 270 20.18 6.53 0.65
C GLY A 270 20.48 8.01 0.83
N ASP A 271 21.47 8.28 1.68
CA ASP A 271 22.30 9.47 1.88
C ASP A 271 21.66 10.83 2.18
N GLU A 272 22.21 11.43 3.26
CA GLU A 272 21.68 12.46 4.15
C GLU A 272 21.58 13.91 3.64
N GLU A 273 21.67 14.20 2.34
CA GLU A 273 21.76 15.62 1.91
C GLU A 273 20.62 16.22 1.09
N ASP A 274 19.60 15.48 0.63
CA ASP A 274 18.49 16.10 -0.13
C ASP A 274 17.12 15.43 0.14
N VAL A 275 16.72 15.35 1.42
CA VAL A 275 15.33 15.01 1.77
C VAL A 275 14.50 16.30 1.86
N GLU A 276 14.26 16.95 0.72
CA GLU A 276 13.12 17.87 0.60
C GLU A 276 11.86 17.01 0.50
N PHE A 277 11.19 16.83 1.63
CA PHE A 277 9.84 16.26 1.65
C PHE A 277 8.93 17.21 0.86
N CYS A 278 8.29 16.70 -0.19
CA CYS A 278 7.21 17.41 -0.88
C CYS A 278 6.05 17.64 0.10
N GLY A 279 6.08 18.78 0.76
CA GLY A 279 5.08 19.22 1.73
C GLY A 279 5.13 20.70 2.07
N ASP A 280 6.06 21.48 1.51
CA ASP A 280 6.13 22.93 1.74
C ASP A 280 5.80 23.69 0.46
N GLY A 281 4.49 23.76 0.19
CA GLY A 281 3.85 24.74 -0.67
C GLY A 281 3.05 25.74 0.17
N VAL A 282 3.78 26.61 0.89
CA VAL A 282 3.31 27.72 1.77
C VAL A 282 2.75 27.33 3.15
#